data_AF-A0A819SDV1-F1
#
_entry.id   AF-A0A819SDV1-F1
#
_cell.length_a   1.000
_cell.length_b   1.000
_cell.length_c   1.000
_cell.angle_alpha   90.00
_cell.angle_beta   90.00
_cell.angle_gamma   90.00
#
_symmetry.space_group_name_H-M   'P 1'
#
loop_
_entity.id
_entity.type
_entity.pdbx_description
1 polymer ?
#
loop_
_entity_poly.entity_id
_entity_poly.type
_entity_poly.pdbx_seq_one_letter_code
_entity_poly.pdbx_strand_id
1 'polypeptide(L)'
;MSHIEEEFLKIEKDHAWNTLFHKLENDHVIKTSDKKNDIALLNINRGLNRFRDVLPYDDTRVCLTAGSNDYINASYVEVPVANRKYILTQGPLQATSSHFWQMVWEQNSRVIVMLTGLIEKGCVSIIPPGTLLKPTAHKYYTI
;
A
#
# COMPACT_ATOMS: atom_id res chain seq x y z
N MET A 1 9.57 26.77 -19.28
CA MET A 1 8.51 26.00 -18.60
C MET A 1 8.73 24.55 -18.99
N SER A 2 8.64 23.61 -18.05
CA SER A 2 8.75 22.19 -18.37
C SER A 2 7.49 21.71 -19.08
N HIS A 3 7.58 20.60 -19.81
CA HIS A 3 6.41 20.01 -20.48
C HIS A 3 5.27 19.69 -19.50
N ILE A 4 5.60 19.23 -18.29
CA ILE A 4 4.61 18.92 -17.24
C ILE A 4 3.90 20.18 -16.75
N GLU A 5 4.63 21.29 -16.60
CA GLU A 5 4.04 22.58 -16.19
C GLU A 5 3.08 23.11 -17.27
N GLU A 6 3.44 22.96 -18.55
CA GLU A 6 2.57 23.34 -19.66
C GLU A 6 1.29 22.49 -19.71
N GLU A 7 1.40 21.18 -19.51
CA GLU A 7 0.26 20.26 -19.46
C GLU A 7 -0.66 20.58 -18.27
N PHE A 8 -0.10 20.81 -17.09
CA PHE A 8 -0.85 21.22 -15.90
C PHE A 8 -1.66 22.48 -16.14
N LEU A 9 -1.02 23.54 -16.65
CA LEU A 9 -1.69 24.83 -16.90
C LEU A 9 -2.80 24.69 -17.94
N LYS A 10 -2.63 23.82 -18.94
CA LYS A 10 -3.66 23.53 -19.94
C LYS A 10 -4.87 22.84 -19.31
N ILE A 11 -4.65 21.77 -18.53
CA ILE A 11 -5.73 21.03 -17.86
C ILE A 11 -6.51 21.96 -16.92
N GLU A 12 -5.80 22.81 -16.18
CA GLU A 12 -6.41 23.78 -15.27
C GLU A 12 -7.27 24.79 -16.02
N LYS A 13 -6.71 25.39 -17.08
CA LYS A 13 -7.42 26.36 -17.93
C LYS A 13 -8.68 25.77 -18.57
N ASP A 14 -8.61 24.53 -19.00
CA ASP A 14 -9.72 23.84 -19.68
C ASP A 14 -10.69 23.17 -18.68
N HIS A 15 -10.45 23.27 -17.37
CA HIS A 15 -11.18 22.58 -16.30
C HIS A 15 -11.33 21.06 -16.54
N ALA A 16 -10.29 20.45 -17.12
CA ALA A 16 -10.34 19.09 -17.68
C ALA A 16 -9.90 17.98 -16.71
N TRP A 17 -9.71 18.28 -15.42
CA TRP A 17 -9.26 17.31 -14.42
C TRP A 17 -10.15 16.07 -14.36
N ASN A 18 -11.48 16.23 -14.29
CA ASN A 18 -12.40 15.09 -14.23
C ASN A 18 -12.27 14.18 -15.46
N THR A 19 -12.12 14.77 -16.64
CA THR A 19 -11.92 14.03 -17.89
C THR A 19 -10.60 13.25 -17.87
N LEU A 20 -9.51 13.86 -17.37
CA LEU A 20 -8.24 13.19 -17.21
C LEU A 20 -8.33 12.02 -16.22
N PHE A 21 -8.94 12.23 -15.06
CA PHE A 21 -9.10 11.18 -14.05
C PHE A 21 -9.90 10.00 -14.58
N HIS A 22 -11.04 10.24 -15.24
CA HIS A 22 -11.82 9.16 -15.87
C HIS A 22 -11.04 8.41 -16.95
N LYS A 23 -10.21 9.12 -17.74
CA LYS A 23 -9.33 8.47 -18.71
C LYS A 23 -8.33 7.54 -18.01
N LEU A 24 -7.70 7.99 -16.92
CA LEU A 24 -6.76 7.19 -16.14
C LEU A 24 -7.42 5.95 -15.51
N GLU A 25 -8.65 6.09 -15.01
CA GLU A 25 -9.44 4.97 -14.48
C GLU A 25 -9.73 3.93 -15.55
N ASN A 26 -10.16 4.36 -16.75
CA ASN A 26 -10.42 3.45 -17.86
C ASN A 26 -9.14 2.74 -18.33
N ASP A 27 -8.05 3.49 -18.47
CA ASP A 27 -6.74 2.93 -18.85
C ASP A 27 -6.26 1.92 -17.80
N HIS A 28 -6.49 2.18 -16.51
CA HIS A 28 -6.17 1.25 -15.43
C HIS A 28 -6.94 -0.06 -15.59
N VAL A 29 -8.27 0.00 -15.74
CA VAL A 29 -9.12 -1.19 -15.91
C VAL A 29 -8.63 -2.06 -17.08
N ILE A 30 -8.24 -1.44 -18.19
CA ILE A 30 -7.71 -2.16 -19.35
C ILE A 30 -6.35 -2.80 -19.02
N LYS A 31 -5.42 -2.02 -18.44
CA LYS A 31 -4.05 -2.46 -18.15
C LYS A 31 -3.96 -3.54 -17.06
N THR A 32 -4.94 -3.63 -16.18
CA THR A 32 -4.97 -4.63 -15.10
C THR A 32 -6.06 -5.69 -15.30
N SER A 33 -6.62 -5.79 -16.51
CA SER A 33 -7.71 -6.72 -16.82
C SER A 33 -7.33 -8.20 -16.65
N ASP A 34 -6.03 -8.53 -16.75
CA ASP A 34 -5.46 -9.86 -16.53
C ASP A 34 -5.16 -10.16 -15.06
N LYS A 35 -5.15 -9.13 -14.20
CA LYS A 35 -4.74 -9.27 -12.80
C LYS A 35 -5.83 -9.91 -11.95
N LYS A 36 -5.40 -10.79 -11.05
CA LYS A 36 -6.26 -11.53 -10.14
C LYS A 36 -5.95 -11.20 -8.69
N ASN A 37 -6.90 -11.47 -7.81
CA ASN A 37 -6.81 -11.27 -6.36
C ASN A 37 -7.42 -12.49 -5.63
N ASP A 38 -7.26 -13.68 -6.19
CA ASP A 38 -7.89 -14.92 -5.74
C ASP A 38 -7.47 -15.26 -4.30
N ILE A 39 -6.20 -15.05 -3.95
CA ILE A 39 -5.70 -15.30 -2.59
C ILE A 39 -6.32 -14.33 -1.58
N ALA A 40 -6.47 -13.06 -1.96
CA ALA A 40 -7.07 -12.04 -1.11
C ALA A 40 -8.57 -12.29 -0.86
N LEU A 41 -9.26 -12.92 -1.82
CA LEU A 41 -10.69 -13.23 -1.76
C LEU A 41 -11.04 -14.50 -0.97
N LEU A 42 -10.05 -15.33 -0.61
CA LEU A 42 -10.28 -16.53 0.20
C LEU A 42 -11.01 -16.17 1.51
N ASN A 43 -11.97 -17.01 1.90
CA ASN A 43 -12.79 -16.78 3.09
C ASN A 43 -11.94 -16.58 4.37
N ILE A 44 -10.84 -17.31 4.48
CA ILE A 44 -9.88 -17.22 5.60
C ILE A 44 -9.18 -15.85 5.68
N ASN A 45 -9.08 -15.12 4.56
CA ASN A 45 -8.36 -13.86 4.44
C ASN A 45 -9.28 -12.63 4.51
N ARG A 46 -10.60 -12.81 4.48
CA ARG A 46 -11.57 -11.70 4.53
C ARG A 46 -11.37 -10.78 5.75
N GLY A 47 -11.06 -11.36 6.92
CA GLY A 47 -10.81 -10.59 8.15
C GLY A 47 -9.44 -9.90 8.20
N LEU A 48 -8.57 -10.14 7.22
CA LEU A 48 -7.23 -9.56 7.12
C LEU A 48 -7.20 -8.33 6.20
N ASN A 49 -8.31 -8.07 5.48
CA ASN A 49 -8.48 -6.92 4.59
C ASN A 49 -9.25 -5.80 5.28
N ARG A 50 -8.72 -4.57 5.24
CA ARG A 50 -9.41 -3.40 5.78
C ARG A 50 -10.63 -3.00 4.95
N PHE A 51 -10.51 -3.09 3.63
CA PHE A 51 -11.57 -2.77 2.68
C PHE A 51 -11.79 -3.95 1.74
N ARG A 52 -13.03 -4.12 1.27
CA ARG A 52 -13.42 -5.27 0.43
C ARG A 52 -13.02 -5.10 -1.03
N ASP A 53 -12.85 -3.85 -1.44
CA ASP A 53 -12.59 -3.36 -2.79
C ASP A 53 -11.13 -2.92 -2.99
N VAL A 54 -10.30 -2.99 -1.94
CA VAL A 54 -8.87 -2.67 -2.00
C VAL A 54 -8.07 -3.92 -1.65
N LEU A 55 -7.70 -4.69 -2.67
CA LEU A 55 -7.04 -5.99 -2.55
C LEU A 55 -5.74 -6.03 -3.36
N PRO A 56 -4.69 -6.70 -2.88
CA PRO A 56 -3.46 -6.88 -3.64
C PRO A 56 -3.69 -7.84 -4.81
N TYR A 57 -2.95 -7.65 -5.90
CA TYR A 57 -2.92 -8.64 -6.97
C TYR A 57 -2.04 -9.84 -6.60
N ASP A 58 -2.42 -11.02 -7.05
CA ASP A 58 -1.72 -12.28 -6.73
C ASP A 58 -0.26 -12.27 -7.21
N ASP A 59 0.01 -11.71 -8.40
CA ASP A 59 1.36 -11.65 -8.99
C ASP A 59 2.32 -10.73 -8.23
N THR A 60 1.79 -9.76 -7.48
CA THR A 60 2.59 -8.69 -6.86
C THR A 60 2.45 -8.66 -5.35
N ARG A 61 1.63 -9.52 -4.74
CA ARG A 61 1.43 -9.53 -3.29
C ARG A 61 2.72 -9.88 -2.57
N VAL A 62 2.88 -9.35 -1.37
CA VAL A 62 3.92 -9.81 -0.45
C VAL A 62 3.46 -11.12 0.19
N CYS A 63 4.30 -12.14 0.14
CA CYS A 63 4.05 -13.44 0.79
C CYS A 63 4.91 -13.54 2.05
N LEU A 64 4.27 -13.76 3.19
CA LEU A 64 5.00 -14.00 4.45
C LEU A 64 5.64 -15.38 4.45
N THR A 65 6.83 -15.50 5.04
CA THR A 65 7.61 -16.75 4.99
C THR A 65 7.41 -17.67 6.20
N ALA A 66 6.88 -17.15 7.30
CA ALA A 66 6.60 -17.90 8.52
C ALA A 66 5.11 -17.87 8.88
N GLY A 67 4.64 -18.98 9.48
CA GLY A 67 3.25 -19.15 9.89
C GLY A 67 2.46 -20.10 8.98
N SER A 68 1.18 -20.29 9.30
CA SER A 68 0.28 -21.18 8.55
C SER A 68 -0.46 -20.47 7.40
N ASN A 69 -0.41 -19.13 7.35
CA ASN A 69 -1.05 -18.31 6.32
C ASN A 69 -0.05 -17.26 5.86
N ASP A 70 0.28 -17.24 4.57
CA ASP A 70 1.27 -16.34 3.97
C ASP A 70 0.68 -14.97 3.57
N TYR A 71 -0.62 -14.76 3.83
CA TYR A 71 -1.34 -13.60 3.34
C TYR A 71 -1.16 -12.35 4.21
N ILE A 72 -0.78 -11.26 3.55
CA ILE A 72 -0.91 -9.88 4.03
C ILE A 72 -1.38 -9.00 2.86
N ASN A 73 -2.25 -8.02 3.13
CA ASN A 73 -2.68 -7.04 2.13
C ASN A 73 -1.57 -6.00 1.90
N ALA A 74 -0.58 -6.40 1.09
CA ALA A 74 0.55 -5.61 0.68
C ALA A 74 0.99 -6.01 -0.73
N SER A 75 1.49 -5.06 -1.52
CA SER A 75 1.99 -5.31 -2.88
C SER A 75 3.36 -4.68 -3.10
N TYR A 76 4.22 -5.38 -3.84
CA TYR A 76 5.44 -4.81 -4.39
C TYR A 76 5.11 -3.85 -5.53
N VAL A 77 5.73 -2.67 -5.51
CA VAL A 77 5.65 -1.68 -6.58
C VAL A 77 7.05 -1.35 -7.03
N GLU A 78 7.36 -1.69 -8.29
CA GLU A 78 8.64 -1.39 -8.90
C GLU A 78 8.51 -0.19 -9.85
N VAL A 79 9.46 0.74 -9.77
CA VAL A 79 9.57 1.88 -10.66
C VAL A 79 10.91 1.78 -11.39
N PRO A 80 10.98 1.04 -12.53
CA PRO A 80 12.24 0.72 -13.19
C PRO A 80 13.03 1.96 -13.62
N VAL A 81 12.35 2.99 -14.13
CA VAL A 81 12.97 4.25 -14.56
C VAL A 81 13.68 5.00 -13.43
N ALA A 82 13.24 4.80 -12.19
CA ALA A 82 13.86 5.40 -11.01
C ALA A 82 14.82 4.44 -10.30
N ASN A 83 14.89 3.18 -10.73
CA ASN A 83 15.54 2.07 -10.02
C ASN A 83 15.10 2.01 -8.55
N ARG A 84 13.78 2.09 -8.30
CA ARG A 84 13.20 2.08 -6.95
C ARG A 84 12.16 0.97 -6.80
N LYS A 85 12.11 0.41 -5.59
CA LYS A 85 11.12 -0.58 -5.18
C LYS A 85 10.45 -0.10 -3.89
N TYR A 86 9.16 -0.34 -3.81
CA TYR A 86 8.32 0.04 -2.69
C TYR A 86 7.43 -1.14 -2.31
N ILE A 87 6.96 -1.14 -1.07
CA ILE A 87 5.85 -1.96 -0.63
C ILE A 87 4.72 -1.00 -0.26
N LEU A 88 3.58 -1.14 -0.92
CA LEU A 88 2.35 -0.46 -0.54
C LEU A 88 1.50 -1.45 0.24
N THR A 89 1.00 -1.05 1.40
CA THR A 89 0.20 -1.90 2.30
C THR A 89 -0.91 -1.07 2.94
N GLN A 90 -2.02 -1.73 3.29
CA GLN A 90 -3.03 -1.09 4.12
C GLN A 90 -2.47 -0.72 5.50
N GLY A 91 -3.14 0.23 6.17
CA GLY A 91 -2.93 0.45 7.61
C GLY A 91 -3.22 -0.84 8.39
N PRO A 92 -2.29 -1.35 9.23
CA PRO A 92 -2.47 -2.60 9.96
C PRO A 92 -3.76 -2.65 10.75
N LEU A 93 -4.43 -3.80 10.73
CA LEU A 93 -5.55 -4.10 11.62
C LEU A 93 -4.99 -4.64 12.94
N GLN A 94 -5.82 -4.70 13.97
CA GLN A 94 -5.45 -5.39 15.21
C GLN A 94 -5.02 -6.84 14.93
N ALA A 95 -5.74 -7.53 14.04
CA ALA A 95 -5.45 -8.92 13.65
C ALA A 95 -4.21 -9.08 12.73
N THR A 96 -3.73 -8.01 12.09
CA THR A 96 -2.60 -8.07 11.14
C THR A 96 -1.37 -7.29 11.61
N SER A 97 -1.36 -6.81 12.85
CA SER A 97 -0.23 -6.05 13.40
C SER A 97 1.05 -6.89 13.47
N SER A 98 0.96 -8.17 13.83
CA SER A 98 2.10 -9.10 13.81
C SER A 98 2.60 -9.37 12.39
N HIS A 99 1.68 -9.63 11.44
CA HIS A 99 1.99 -9.83 10.03
C HIS A 99 2.72 -8.63 9.42
N PHE A 100 2.30 -7.41 9.77
CA PHE A 100 2.97 -6.19 9.31
C PHE A 100 4.42 -6.12 9.78
N TRP A 101 4.69 -6.37 11.06
CA TRP A 101 6.06 -6.35 11.58
C TRP A 101 6.92 -7.51 11.05
N GLN A 102 6.30 -8.68 10.85
CA GLN A 102 6.95 -9.80 10.17
C GLN A 102 7.37 -9.41 8.75
N MET A 103 6.47 -8.80 7.97
CA MET A 103 6.78 -8.30 6.64
C MET A 103 7.93 -7.29 6.68
N VAL A 104 7.88 -6.29 7.57
CA VAL A 104 8.95 -5.28 7.71
C VAL A 104 10.31 -5.95 7.95
N TRP A 105 10.34 -6.96 8.82
CA TRP A 105 11.53 -7.72 9.15
C TRP A 105 12.02 -8.58 7.97
N GLU A 106 11.17 -9.42 7.40
CA GLU A 106 11.50 -10.31 6.27
C GLU A 106 11.98 -9.54 5.04
N GLN A 107 11.40 -8.35 4.81
CA GLN A 107 11.75 -7.48 3.69
C GLN A 107 12.92 -6.54 3.99
N ASN A 108 13.52 -6.61 5.18
CA ASN A 108 14.62 -5.75 5.62
C ASN A 108 14.32 -4.25 5.41
N SER A 109 13.07 -3.86 5.69
CA SER A 109 12.59 -2.50 5.46
C SER A 109 13.12 -1.54 6.52
N ARG A 110 13.86 -0.52 6.09
CA ARG A 110 14.49 0.46 7.01
C ARG A 110 13.62 1.66 7.35
N VAL A 111 12.67 1.98 6.47
CA VAL A 111 11.82 3.16 6.57
C VAL A 111 10.38 2.75 6.33
N ILE A 112 9.50 3.22 7.20
CA ILE A 112 8.05 3.09 7.08
C ILE A 112 7.52 4.51 6.98
N VAL A 113 6.80 4.82 5.90
CA VAL A 113 6.14 6.12 5.71
C VAL A 113 4.65 5.93 5.91
N MET A 114 4.05 6.72 6.80
CA MET A 114 2.62 6.69 7.09
C MET A 114 1.98 8.00 6.65
N LEU A 115 1.13 7.94 5.62
CA LEU A 115 0.48 9.13 5.04
C LEU A 115 -0.85 9.51 5.73
N THR A 116 -1.26 8.73 6.73
CA THR A 116 -2.56 8.82 7.41
C THR A 116 -2.40 9.17 8.88
N GLY A 117 -3.45 9.72 9.48
CA GLY A 117 -3.50 9.94 10.92
C GLY A 117 -3.53 8.61 11.70
N LEU A 118 -3.04 8.64 12.95
CA LEU A 118 -3.15 7.48 13.86
C LEU A 118 -4.61 7.11 14.15
N ILE A 119 -5.52 8.08 14.09
CA ILE A 119 -6.95 7.87 14.24
C ILE A 119 -7.63 8.51 13.04
N GLU A 120 -8.28 7.69 12.22
CA GLU A 120 -9.13 8.18 11.13
C GLU A 120 -10.54 7.68 11.36
N LYS A 121 -11.50 8.61 11.50
CA LYS A 121 -12.92 8.33 11.73
C LYS A 121 -13.18 7.37 12.92
N GLY A 122 -12.35 7.45 13.96
CA GLY A 122 -12.47 6.64 15.18
C GLY A 122 -11.78 5.28 15.15
N CYS A 123 -11.11 4.91 14.06
CA CYS A 123 -10.31 3.68 13.95
C CYS A 123 -8.83 3.95 14.18
N VAL A 124 -8.19 3.17 15.07
CA VAL A 124 -6.73 3.22 15.28
C VAL A 124 -6.03 2.58 14.08
N SER A 125 -5.16 3.34 13.42
CA SER A 125 -4.46 2.93 12.18
C SER A 125 -3.16 2.18 12.44
N ILE A 126 -2.49 2.41 13.57
CA ILE A 126 -1.25 1.72 13.98
C ILE A 126 -1.22 1.55 15.50
N ILE A 127 -0.90 0.34 15.98
CA ILE A 127 -0.41 0.13 17.34
C ILE A 127 1.10 0.36 17.32
N PRO A 128 1.64 1.39 18.02
CA PRO A 128 3.08 1.60 18.05
C PRO A 128 3.77 0.39 18.69
N PRO A 129 4.90 -0.08 18.15
CA PRO A 129 5.75 -1.07 18.82
C PRO A 129 6.49 -0.36 19.95
N GLY A 130 5.76 0.01 21.02
CA GLY A 130 6.21 0.97 22.02
C GLY A 130 6.16 0.49 23.47
N THR A 131 5.51 -0.63 23.79
CA THR A 131 5.47 -1.08 25.20
C THR A 131 6.61 -2.04 25.56
N LEU A 132 7.38 -2.59 24.62
CA LEU A 132 8.32 -3.68 24.96
C LEU A 132 9.63 -3.80 24.17
N LEU A 133 10.16 -2.77 23.49
CA LEU A 133 11.53 -2.87 22.95
C LEU A 133 12.36 -1.61 23.19
N LYS A 134 13.44 -1.79 23.95
CA LYS A 134 14.48 -0.79 24.18
C LYS A 134 15.13 -0.37 22.84
N PRO A 135 15.57 0.89 22.73
CA PRO A 135 15.91 1.51 21.47
C PRO A 135 17.25 0.99 20.92
N THR A 136 17.21 0.21 19.84
CA THR A 136 18.35 0.06 18.93
C THR A 136 18.03 0.74 17.59
N ALA A 137 18.32 2.03 17.56
CA ALA A 137 18.81 2.81 16.42
C ALA A 137 18.28 2.46 15.02
N HIS A 138 16.96 2.54 14.79
CA HIS A 138 16.42 2.77 13.45
C HIS A 138 15.33 3.82 13.57
N LYS A 139 15.61 5.01 13.03
CA LYS A 139 14.68 6.15 13.07
C LYS A 139 13.46 5.80 12.23
N TYR A 140 12.31 5.64 12.88
CA TYR A 140 11.02 5.64 12.21
C TYR A 140 10.74 7.08 11.76
N TYR A 141 10.73 7.32 10.44
CA TYR A 141 10.36 8.62 9.88
C TYR A 141 8.87 8.58 9.55
N THR A 142 8.04 9.15 10.43
CA THR A 142 6.70 9.60 10.04
C THR A 142 6.88 10.94 9.33
N ILE A 143 6.49 11.02 8.06
CA ILE A 143 6.23 12.29 7.38
C ILE A 143 4.73 12.35 7.15
#